data_AF-A0A224YHQ0-F1
#
_entry.id   AF-A0A224YHQ0-F1
#
_cell.length_a   1.000
_cell.length_b   1.000
_cell.length_c   1.000
_cell.angle_alpha   90.00
_cell.angle_beta   90.00
_cell.angle_gamma   90.00
#
_symmetry.space_group_name_H-M   'P 1'
#
loop_
_entity.id
_entity.type
_entity.pdbx_description
1 polymer ?
#
loop_
_entity_poly.entity_id
_entity_poly.type
_entity_poly.pdbx_seq_one_letter_code
_entity_poly.pdbx_strand_id
1 'polypeptide(L)'
;MAFVSILAGFLACCALLPAKGQRPEPLAATSASSASPLSWLLPNWGGWSRRCPWGEVYKECQSGSCGEKKCYQIGQRRPLACTLDCVTGCFCMRPLYRNDEGQCVVGWRCRKSGNNRPRQTPPSRGPE
;
A
#
# COMPACT_ATOMS: atom_id res chain seq x y z
N MET A 1 -42.82 -18.29 -26.18
CA MET A 1 -42.17 -19.28 -25.31
C MET A 1 -40.71 -18.93 -24.98
N ALA A 2 -39.96 -18.25 -25.87
CA ALA A 2 -38.59 -17.81 -25.58
C ALA A 2 -38.46 -16.69 -24.52
N PHE A 3 -39.41 -15.74 -24.47
CA PHE A 3 -39.38 -14.63 -23.49
C PHE A 3 -39.56 -15.09 -22.03
N VAL A 4 -40.33 -16.16 -21.80
CA VAL A 4 -40.55 -16.73 -20.47
C VAL A 4 -39.26 -17.40 -19.96
N SER A 5 -38.50 -18.04 -20.86
CA SER A 5 -37.22 -18.65 -20.54
C SER A 5 -36.13 -17.62 -20.21
N ILE A 6 -36.15 -16.44 -20.85
CA ILE A 6 -35.21 -15.35 -20.57
C ILE A 6 -35.51 -14.73 -19.19
N LEU A 7 -36.79 -14.48 -18.86
CA LEU A 7 -37.20 -14.01 -17.54
C LEU A 7 -36.87 -15.02 -16.43
N ALA A 8 -37.07 -16.32 -16.68
CA ALA A 8 -36.70 -17.37 -15.74
C ALA A 8 -35.17 -17.46 -15.50
N GLY A 9 -34.36 -17.26 -16.55
CA GLY A 9 -32.90 -17.23 -16.46
C GLY A 9 -32.36 -16.04 -15.67
N PHE A 10 -32.96 -14.85 -15.83
CA PHE A 10 -32.59 -13.66 -15.05
C PHE A 10 -32.95 -13.80 -13.57
N LEU A 11 -34.12 -14.36 -13.24
CA LEU A 11 -34.53 -14.60 -11.85
C LEU A 11 -33.64 -15.64 -11.14
N ALA A 12 -33.17 -16.67 -11.86
CA ALA A 12 -32.22 -17.65 -11.32
C ALA A 12 -30.83 -17.02 -11.01
N CYS A 13 -30.40 -16.02 -11.78
CA CYS A 13 -29.11 -15.33 -11.59
C CYS A 13 -29.06 -14.52 -10.28
N CYS A 14 -30.19 -13.92 -9.87
CA CYS A 14 -30.28 -13.14 -8.63
C CYS A 14 -30.18 -14.01 -7.35
N ALA A 15 -30.48 -15.31 -7.43
CA ALA A 15 -30.43 -16.23 -6.29
C ALA A 15 -29.03 -16.80 -6.01
N LEU A 16 -28.05 -16.57 -6.90
CA LEU A 16 -26.68 -17.07 -6.77
C LEU A 16 -25.68 -15.99 -6.32
N LEU A 17 -26.14 -14.82 -5.85
CA LEU A 17 -25.23 -13.92 -5.15
C LEU A 17 -24.79 -14.59 -3.84
N PRO A 18 -23.49 -14.90 -3.66
CA PRO A 18 -23.00 -15.28 -2.35
C PRO A 18 -23.23 -14.09 -1.42
N ALA A 19 -24.02 -14.29 -0.38
CA ALA A 19 -24.11 -13.39 0.74
C ALA A 19 -22.68 -13.07 1.18
N LYS A 20 -22.28 -11.79 1.08
CA LYS A 20 -21.04 -11.31 1.66
C LYS A 20 -21.12 -11.63 3.15
N GLY A 21 -20.39 -12.68 3.54
CA GLY A 21 -20.32 -13.15 4.91
C GLY A 21 -20.01 -12.02 5.87
N GLN A 22 -20.59 -12.12 7.07
CA GLN A 22 -20.29 -11.30 8.22
C GLN A 22 -18.81 -10.97 8.29
N ARG A 23 -18.47 -9.68 8.20
CA ARG A 23 -17.29 -9.20 8.91
C ARG A 23 -17.73 -9.06 10.36
N PRO A 24 -17.27 -9.89 11.30
CA PRO A 24 -17.40 -9.51 12.69
C PRO A 24 -16.72 -8.16 12.83
N GLU A 25 -17.46 -7.20 13.39
CA GLU A 25 -16.91 -6.02 14.03
C GLU A 25 -15.66 -6.48 14.81
N PRO A 26 -14.47 -5.93 14.58
CA PRO A 26 -13.42 -6.13 15.55
C PRO A 26 -13.98 -5.51 16.82
N LEU A 27 -14.34 -6.36 17.80
CA LEU A 27 -14.56 -5.94 19.17
C LEU A 27 -13.52 -4.87 19.41
N ALA A 28 -13.98 -3.68 19.76
CA ALA A 28 -13.12 -2.61 20.21
C ALA A 28 -12.13 -3.27 21.16
N ALA A 29 -10.91 -3.47 20.68
CA ALA A 29 -9.81 -3.65 21.57
C ALA A 29 -9.82 -2.32 22.29
N THR A 30 -10.44 -2.29 23.47
CA THR A 30 -9.85 -1.63 24.61
C THR A 30 -8.44 -2.19 24.66
N SER A 31 -7.55 -1.66 23.82
CA SER A 31 -6.16 -1.52 24.16
C SER A 31 -6.26 -0.76 25.46
N ALA A 32 -6.19 -1.50 26.55
CA ALA A 32 -5.89 -0.98 27.85
C ALA A 32 -4.60 -0.22 27.62
N SER A 33 -4.75 1.07 27.33
CA SER A 33 -3.70 2.06 27.41
C SER A 33 -3.37 2.08 28.88
N SER A 34 -2.58 1.09 29.31
CA SER A 34 -1.75 1.19 30.49
C SER A 34 -0.76 2.29 30.15
N ALA A 35 -1.27 3.53 30.26
CA ALA A 35 -0.53 4.75 30.11
C ALA A 35 0.47 4.75 31.26
N SER A 36 1.55 4.03 31.05
CA SER A 36 2.67 3.97 31.97
C SER A 36 3.16 5.41 32.08
N PRO A 37 3.26 5.97 33.30
CA PRO A 37 3.67 7.36 33.53
C PRO A 37 5.06 7.69 32.96
N LEU A 38 5.81 6.65 32.55
CA LEU A 38 7.12 6.73 31.89
C LEU A 38 7.03 6.99 30.37
N SER A 39 5.85 7.11 29.77
CA SER A 39 5.70 7.34 28.31
C SER A 39 6.29 8.67 27.81
N TRP A 40 6.55 9.62 28.71
CA TRP A 40 7.18 10.92 28.39
C TRP A 40 8.70 10.90 28.45
N LEU A 41 9.29 9.82 28.99
CA LEU A 41 10.74 9.69 29.21
C LEU A 41 11.43 8.86 28.13
N LEU A 42 10.67 8.20 27.25
CA LEU A 42 11.23 7.53 26.07
C LEU A 42 11.25 8.52 24.88
N PRO A 43 12.32 8.54 24.06
CA PRO A 43 12.27 9.17 22.74
C PRO A 43 11.03 8.64 22.02
N ASN A 44 10.19 9.56 21.55
CA ASN A 44 8.88 9.31 20.96
C ASN A 44 8.89 8.17 19.91
N TRP A 45 8.72 6.92 20.35
CA TRP A 45 8.79 5.72 19.50
C TRP A 45 7.42 5.04 19.32
N GLY A 46 6.34 5.66 19.79
CA GLY A 46 5.01 5.04 19.88
C GLY A 46 3.87 5.79 19.19
N GLY A 47 4.17 6.77 18.32
CA GLY A 47 3.14 7.58 17.67
C GLY A 47 3.08 7.34 16.17
N TRP A 48 2.39 6.29 15.72
CA TRP A 48 1.99 6.15 14.32
C TRP A 48 0.94 7.19 13.98
N SER A 49 1.35 8.45 13.86
CA SER A 49 0.61 9.31 12.96
C SER A 49 0.68 8.64 11.58
N ARG A 50 -0.47 8.29 10.99
CA ARG A 50 -0.59 7.98 9.55
C ARG A 50 -0.26 9.21 8.68
N ARG A 51 0.65 10.06 9.15
CA ARG A 51 1.13 11.25 8.51
C ARG A 51 2.40 10.85 7.80
N CYS A 52 2.27 10.70 6.49
CA CYS A 52 3.43 10.50 5.64
C CYS A 52 4.20 11.82 5.48
N PRO A 53 5.51 11.75 5.21
CA PRO A 53 6.30 12.89 4.80
C PRO A 53 5.70 13.62 3.60
N TRP A 54 6.19 14.83 3.35
CA TRP A 54 5.76 15.59 2.18
C TRP A 54 6.01 14.81 0.89
N GLY A 55 4.98 14.76 0.03
CA GLY A 55 5.04 14.02 -1.24
C GLY A 55 4.75 12.53 -1.13
N GLU A 56 4.39 12.04 0.05
CA GLU A 56 4.01 10.65 0.28
C GLU A 56 2.56 10.52 0.73
N VAL A 57 1.94 9.38 0.40
CA VAL A 57 0.58 9.01 0.81
C VAL A 57 0.61 7.63 1.42
N TYR A 58 -0.11 7.48 2.54
CA TYR A 58 -0.25 6.19 3.22
C TYR A 58 -1.10 5.27 2.36
N LYS A 59 -0.60 4.07 2.07
CA LYS A 59 -1.31 3.05 1.31
C LYS A 59 -1.19 1.72 2.02
N GLU A 60 -2.23 0.91 1.88
CA GLU A 60 -2.27 -0.46 2.39
C GLU A 60 -2.09 -1.45 1.24
N CYS A 61 -1.42 -2.57 1.54
CA CYS A 61 -1.24 -3.72 0.65
C CYS A 61 -0.84 -3.35 -0.79
N GLN A 62 0.27 -2.62 -0.93
CA GLN A 62 0.84 -2.28 -2.23
C GLN A 62 2.01 -3.19 -2.58
N SER A 63 2.17 -3.50 -3.86
CA SER A 63 3.35 -4.19 -4.38
C SER A 63 4.64 -3.43 -4.06
N GLY A 64 5.65 -4.09 -3.50
CA GLY A 64 6.97 -3.49 -3.26
C GLY A 64 7.72 -3.08 -4.54
N SER A 65 7.42 -3.72 -5.67
CA SER A 65 8.05 -3.41 -6.97
C SER A 65 7.33 -2.33 -7.78
N CYS A 66 6.02 -2.13 -7.56
CA CYS A 66 5.17 -1.26 -8.38
C CYS A 66 4.33 -0.24 -7.61
N GLY A 67 4.31 -0.29 -6.27
CA GLY A 67 3.49 0.59 -5.42
C GLY A 67 3.83 2.08 -5.54
N GLU A 68 5.03 2.39 -6.04
CA GLU A 68 5.50 3.73 -6.35
C GLU A 68 6.48 3.74 -7.53
N LYS A 69 6.74 4.93 -8.08
CA LYS A 69 7.77 5.11 -9.11
C LYS A 69 9.12 5.38 -8.44
N LYS A 70 10.19 4.82 -8.99
CA LYS A 70 11.56 5.03 -8.49
C LYS A 70 12.41 5.69 -9.57
N CYS A 71 13.34 6.56 -9.19
CA CYS A 71 14.14 7.35 -10.14
C CYS A 71 14.91 6.46 -11.14
N TYR A 72 15.41 5.31 -10.71
CA TYR A 72 16.11 4.36 -11.60
C TYR A 72 15.21 3.78 -12.70
N GLN A 73 13.88 3.87 -12.59
CA GLN A 73 12.93 3.39 -13.61
C GLN A 73 12.74 4.40 -14.76
N ILE A 74 13.26 5.63 -14.65
CA ILE A 74 13.13 6.63 -15.71
C ILE A 74 13.93 6.17 -16.94
N GLY A 75 13.27 6.13 -18.10
CA GLY A 75 13.84 5.63 -19.35
C GLY A 75 13.87 4.10 -19.47
N GLN A 76 13.48 3.37 -18.42
CA GLN A 76 13.34 1.92 -18.46
C GLN A 76 11.90 1.53 -18.83
N ARG A 77 11.74 0.35 -19.44
CA ARG A 77 10.41 -0.25 -19.59
C ARG A 77 9.86 -0.61 -18.21
N ARG A 78 8.56 -0.39 -18.01
CA ARG A 78 7.87 -0.85 -16.80
C ARG A 78 8.03 -2.37 -16.68
N PRO A 79 8.15 -2.91 -15.44
CA PRO A 79 8.18 -4.35 -15.26
C PRO A 79 6.88 -4.97 -15.78
N LEU A 80 6.97 -6.13 -16.43
CA LEU A 80 5.80 -6.85 -16.95
C LEU A 80 4.89 -7.33 -15.81
N ALA A 81 5.46 -7.61 -14.65
CA ALA A 81 4.74 -8.09 -13.47
C ALA A 81 5.20 -7.36 -12.21
N CYS A 82 4.28 -7.23 -11.27
CA CYS A 82 4.51 -6.63 -9.97
C CYS A 82 4.59 -7.73 -8.90
N THR A 83 5.41 -7.51 -7.87
CA THR A 83 5.47 -8.41 -6.71
C THR A 83 4.16 -8.36 -5.92
N LEU A 84 3.76 -9.48 -5.34
CA LEU A 84 2.54 -9.61 -4.52
C LEU A 84 2.81 -9.51 -3.01
N ASP A 85 3.97 -8.95 -2.65
CA ASP A 85 4.30 -8.58 -1.28
C ASP A 85 3.40 -7.41 -0.87
N CYS A 86 2.37 -7.67 -0.07
CA CYS A 86 1.43 -6.66 0.43
C CYS A 86 2.13 -5.69 1.41
N VAL A 87 2.86 -4.71 0.88
CA VAL A 87 3.57 -3.69 1.68
C VAL A 87 2.62 -2.55 2.04
N THR A 88 2.49 -2.27 3.34
CA THR A 88 1.70 -1.16 3.88
C THR A 88 2.61 -0.09 4.45
N GLY A 89 2.38 1.17 4.09
CA GLY A 89 3.23 2.28 4.53
C GLY A 89 3.09 3.51 3.65
N CYS A 90 4.10 4.38 3.70
CA CYS A 90 4.13 5.62 2.93
C CYS A 90 4.80 5.42 1.57
N PHE A 91 4.08 5.77 0.51
CA PHE A 91 4.51 5.65 -0.87
C PHE A 91 4.51 7.02 -1.55
N CYS A 92 5.45 7.25 -2.48
CA CYS A 92 5.42 8.48 -3.27
C CYS A 92 4.08 8.64 -4.00
N MET A 93 3.50 9.83 -3.87
CA MET A 93 2.30 10.19 -4.61
C MET A 93 2.64 10.36 -6.09
N ARG A 94 1.70 10.03 -6.99
CA ARG A 94 1.88 10.32 -8.42
C ARG A 94 1.79 11.84 -8.61
N PRO A 95 2.65 12.48 -9.44
CA PRO A 95 3.58 11.88 -10.40
C PRO A 95 5.05 11.76 -9.91
N LEU A 96 5.32 11.82 -8.61
CA LEU A 96 6.67 11.82 -8.04
C LEU A 96 7.36 10.45 -8.16
N TYR A 97 8.69 10.48 -8.04
CA TYR A 97 9.60 9.35 -8.08
C TYR A 97 10.45 9.36 -6.81
N ARG A 98 10.63 8.19 -6.16
CA ARG A 98 11.55 8.05 -5.03
C ARG A 98 12.99 8.04 -5.55
N ASN A 99 13.83 8.94 -5.06
CA ASN A 99 15.27 8.96 -5.34
C ASN A 99 16.04 8.01 -4.39
N ASP A 100 17.35 7.90 -4.58
CA ASP A 100 18.21 7.02 -3.75
C ASP A 100 18.35 7.53 -2.30
N GLU A 101 18.02 8.80 -2.05
CA GLU A 101 17.98 9.45 -0.73
C GLU A 101 16.63 9.22 -0.01
N GLY A 102 15.69 8.49 -0.63
CA GLY A 102 14.37 8.18 -0.07
C GLY A 102 13.32 9.28 -0.23
N GLN A 103 13.62 10.36 -0.95
CA GLN A 103 12.75 11.50 -1.15
C GLN A 103 11.89 11.37 -2.41
N CYS A 104 10.64 11.81 -2.33
CA CYS A 104 9.74 11.89 -3.49
C CYS A 104 9.95 13.19 -4.26
N VAL A 105 10.51 13.07 -5.46
CA VAL A 105 10.85 14.20 -6.32
C VAL A 105 10.19 14.10 -7.69
N VAL A 106 10.05 15.24 -8.37
CA VAL A 106 9.62 15.27 -9.78
C VAL A 106 10.68 14.62 -10.67
N GLY A 107 10.25 14.00 -11.78
CA GLY A 107 11.13 13.14 -12.59
C GLY A 107 12.41 13.81 -13.11
N TRP A 108 12.38 15.12 -13.41
CA TRP A 108 13.57 15.85 -13.85
C TRP A 108 14.61 16.09 -12.74
N ARG A 109 14.22 15.96 -11.46
CA ARG A 109 15.12 16.01 -10.29
C ARG A 109 15.73 14.66 -9.95
N CYS A 110 15.37 13.59 -10.65
CA CYS A 110 16.11 12.35 -10.54
C CYS A 110 17.52 12.56 -11.08
N ARG A 111 18.52 12.59 -10.19
CA ARG A 111 19.93 12.56 -10.59
C ARG A 111 20.11 11.32 -11.47
N LYS A 112 20.76 11.45 -12.62
CA LYS A 112 21.24 10.29 -13.38
C LYS A 112 22.37 9.64 -12.56
N SER A 113 22.02 8.90 -11.50
CA SER A 113 22.97 8.01 -10.83
C SER A 113 23.40 6.99 -11.87
N GLY A 114 24.62 7.12 -12.39
CA GLY A 114 25.19 6.32 -13.46
C GLY A 114 25.41 4.83 -13.11
N ASN A 115 24.78 4.31 -12.07
CA ASN A 115 24.87 2.90 -11.68
C ASN A 115 23.45 2.33 -11.51
N ASN A 116 22.95 1.73 -12.59
CA ASN A 116 21.71 0.96 -12.66
C ASN A 116 21.79 -0.32 -11.81
N ARG A 117 21.98 -0.23 -10.50
CA ARG A 117 21.68 -1.36 -9.61
C ARG A 117 20.29 -1.14 -9.05
N PRO A 118 19.34 -2.06 -9.26
CA PRO A 118 18.14 -2.08 -8.45
C PRO A 118 18.60 -2.15 -7.00
N ARG A 119 18.36 -1.11 -6.21
CA ARG A 119 18.43 -1.22 -4.76
C ARG A 119 17.38 -2.25 -4.41
N GLN A 120 17.81 -3.48 -4.14
CA GLN A 120 16.96 -4.52 -3.57
C GLN A 120 16.31 -3.86 -2.36
N THR A 121 14.99 -3.71 -2.40
CA THR A 121 14.26 -3.20 -1.26
C THR A 121 14.62 -4.13 -0.10
N PRO A 122 15.20 -3.64 1.02
CA PRO A 122 15.35 -4.47 2.19
C PRO A 122 13.97 -5.04 2.52
N PRO A 123 13.85 -6.33 2.86
CA PRO A 123 12.57 -6.88 3.30
C PRO A 123 12.05 -5.98 4.42
N SER A 124 10.82 -5.49 4.25
CA SER A 124 10.09 -4.76 5.28
C SER A 124 10.11 -5.63 6.53
N ARG A 125 10.85 -5.19 7.55
CA ARG A 125 10.89 -5.82 8.85
C ARG A 125 9.47 -5.80 9.39
N GLY A 126 8.77 -6.93 9.26
CA GLY A 126 7.47 -7.13 9.89
C GLY A 126 7.64 -7.16 11.41
N PRO A 127 6.57 -6.91 12.17
CA PRO A 127 6.60 -7.16 13.61
C PRO A 127 6.75 -8.66 13.85
N GLU A 128 7.75 -9.03 14.65
CA GLU A 128 7.92 -10.37 15.24
C GLU A 128 6.79 -10.69 16.23
#